data_AF-E0M4Y7-F1
#
_entry.id   AF-E0M4Y7-F1
#
_cell.length_a   1.000
_cell.length_b   1.000
_cell.length_c   1.000
_cell.angle_alpha   90.00
_cell.angle_beta   90.00
_cell.angle_gamma   90.00
#
_symmetry.space_group_name_H-M   'P 1'
#
loop_
_entity.id
_entity.type
_entity.pdbx_description
1 polymer ?
#
loop_
_entity_poly.entity_id
_entity_poly.type
_entity_poly.pdbx_seq_one_letter_code
_entity_poly.pdbx_strand_id
1 'polypeptide(L)'
;MNASDWLFKKLAMMGEKILHRRLVGKASENGIFADVLTLKTHASGDEVISRYTVQKDYNREIGGGNYLLLKASCAARDYPSLANEIYFTVVNWNLLHRSNLAMAELLTSVNLDGENAFKIPASWHASVIAENRLIVDHTIDGVNYGVINFCFYSGTVCHSAEDAFEKSTQRFRDHEHSVTLVANELEPIPNDINAALGSLSTCTGEFYSDEEKMRAFYQSYIFNCSGLWCYVELVGQHRNDKSYHFEANKRCVEIILATLNINVK
;
A
#
# COMPACT_ATOMS: atom_id res chain seq x y z
N MET A 1 -1.56 -6.61 4.64
CA MET A 1 -1.97 -5.25 5.08
C MET A 1 -1.18 -4.79 6.31
N ASN A 2 -0.78 -3.51 6.35
CA ASN A 2 -0.10 -2.89 7.51
C ASN A 2 -1.11 -2.46 8.62
N ALA A 3 -0.64 -2.00 9.77
CA ALA A 3 -1.48 -1.61 10.90
C ALA A 3 -2.31 -0.34 10.62
N SER A 4 -1.69 0.68 10.01
CA SER A 4 -2.34 1.96 9.69
C SER A 4 -3.52 1.81 8.74
N ASP A 5 -3.37 1.04 7.65
CA ASP A 5 -4.44 0.84 6.66
C ASP A 5 -5.63 0.09 7.28
N TRP A 6 -5.37 -0.90 8.14
CA TRP A 6 -6.41 -1.57 8.91
C TRP A 6 -7.17 -0.59 9.80
N LEU A 7 -6.46 0.28 10.54
CA LEU A 7 -7.09 1.28 11.41
C LEU A 7 -7.93 2.26 10.59
N PHE A 8 -7.40 2.84 9.51
CA PHE A 8 -8.14 3.78 8.68
C PHE A 8 -9.40 3.18 8.08
N LYS A 9 -9.37 1.89 7.73
CA LYS A 9 -10.57 1.16 7.31
C LYS A 9 -11.58 1.03 8.43
N LYS A 10 -11.16 0.58 9.62
CA LYS A 10 -12.06 0.45 10.77
C LYS A 10 -12.67 1.78 11.17
N LEU A 11 -11.90 2.86 11.19
CA LEU A 11 -12.41 4.21 11.47
C LEU A 11 -13.47 4.65 10.46
N ALA A 12 -13.21 4.45 9.16
CA ALA A 12 -14.18 4.75 8.10
C ALA A 12 -15.48 3.96 8.28
N MET A 13 -15.38 2.64 8.50
CA MET A 13 -16.55 1.77 8.74
C MET A 13 -17.33 2.18 10.00
N MET A 14 -16.65 2.71 11.02
CA MET A 14 -17.28 3.21 12.24
C MET A 14 -17.89 4.61 12.10
N GLY A 15 -17.71 5.28 10.95
CA GLY A 15 -18.15 6.66 10.75
C GLY A 15 -17.38 7.68 11.59
N GLU A 16 -16.13 7.39 11.95
CA GLU A 16 -15.27 8.27 12.73
C GLU A 16 -14.71 9.38 11.84
N LYS A 17 -14.90 10.65 12.23
CA LYS A 17 -14.30 11.79 11.54
C LYS A 17 -12.88 11.98 12.03
N ILE A 18 -11.88 11.82 11.17
CA ILE A 18 -10.48 12.06 11.52
C ILE A 18 -10.25 13.56 11.67
N LEU A 19 -9.83 13.98 12.87
CA LEU A 19 -9.44 15.37 13.19
C LEU A 19 -7.94 15.59 12.97
N HIS A 20 -7.13 14.63 13.37
CA HIS A 20 -5.68 14.67 13.26
C HIS A 20 -5.11 13.27 13.04
N ARG A 21 -4.04 13.17 12.26
CA ARG A 21 -3.31 11.92 12.04
C ARG A 21 -1.81 12.17 12.10
N ARG A 22 -1.09 11.26 12.74
CA ARG A 22 0.37 11.19 12.72
C ARG A 22 0.78 9.77 12.35
N LEU A 23 1.64 9.67 11.34
CA LEU A 23 2.30 8.43 10.98
C LEU A 23 3.68 8.41 11.63
N VAL A 24 4.02 7.32 12.33
CA VAL A 24 5.28 7.17 13.06
C VAL A 24 5.97 5.88 12.60
N GLY A 25 7.28 5.95 12.36
CA GLY A 25 8.06 4.85 11.80
C GLY A 25 8.21 4.95 10.27
N LYS A 26 8.91 3.97 9.67
CA LYS A 26 9.15 3.90 8.22
C LYS A 26 8.56 2.62 7.64
N ALA A 27 8.10 2.70 6.39
CA ALA A 27 7.52 1.57 5.68
C ALA A 27 8.51 0.40 5.50
N SER A 28 9.81 0.72 5.34
CA SER A 28 10.94 -0.20 5.14
C SER A 28 11.48 -0.83 6.43
N GLU A 29 11.09 -0.33 7.60
CA GLU A 29 11.51 -0.82 8.91
C GLU A 29 10.34 -1.59 9.58
N ASN A 30 9.99 -1.23 10.81
CA ASN A 30 8.97 -1.90 11.63
C ASN A 30 7.51 -1.59 11.21
N GLY A 31 7.30 -1.08 10.00
CA GLY A 31 6.03 -0.58 9.48
C GLY A 31 5.62 0.79 10.04
N ILE A 32 4.54 1.33 9.48
CA ILE A 32 3.99 2.63 9.89
C ILE A 32 2.95 2.41 11.00
N PHE A 33 3.17 3.08 12.13
CA PHE A 33 2.21 3.25 13.21
C PHE A 33 1.33 4.47 12.93
N ALA A 34 0.02 4.32 13.10
CA ALA A 34 -0.91 5.43 13.00
C ALA A 34 -1.40 5.83 14.39
N ASP A 35 -1.17 7.10 14.73
CA ASP A 35 -1.78 7.81 15.84
C ASP A 35 -2.86 8.73 15.29
N VAL A 36 -4.11 8.44 15.61
CA VAL A 36 -5.26 9.11 14.98
C VAL A 36 -6.19 9.66 16.06
N LEU A 37 -6.49 10.95 15.96
CA LEU A 37 -7.51 11.61 16.76
C LEU A 37 -8.78 11.73 15.92
N THR A 38 -9.91 11.35 16.48
CA THR A 38 -11.21 11.39 15.81
C THR A 38 -12.29 12.05 16.65
N LEU A 39 -13.38 12.40 15.97
CA LEU A 39 -14.64 12.87 16.54
C LEU A 39 -15.77 11.99 16.02
N LYS A 40 -16.67 11.61 16.93
CA LYS A 40 -17.94 10.97 16.56
C LYS A 40 -19.07 11.51 17.41
N THR A 41 -20.15 11.89 16.74
CA THR A 41 -21.44 12.18 17.39
C THR A 41 -22.20 10.88 17.57
N HIS A 42 -22.51 10.53 18.81
CA HIS A 42 -23.30 9.36 19.14
C HIS A 42 -24.79 9.62 18.90
N ALA A 43 -25.59 8.54 18.88
CA ALA A 43 -27.04 8.65 18.71
C ALA A 43 -27.73 9.48 19.81
N SER A 44 -27.09 9.63 20.97
CA SER A 44 -27.54 10.52 22.05
C SER A 44 -27.35 12.01 21.74
N GLY A 45 -26.64 12.37 20.67
CA GLY A 45 -26.19 13.73 20.37
C GLY A 45 -24.85 14.10 21.02
N ASP A 46 -24.31 13.24 21.89
CA ASP A 46 -23.03 13.51 22.54
C ASP A 46 -21.86 13.38 21.55
N GLU A 47 -20.99 14.38 21.57
CA GLU A 47 -19.73 14.34 20.85
C GLU A 47 -18.64 13.68 21.69
N VAL A 48 -18.01 12.66 21.13
CA VAL A 48 -16.91 11.92 21.76
C VAL A 48 -15.65 12.11 20.93
N ILE A 49 -14.59 12.56 21.60
CA ILE A 49 -13.24 12.55 21.03
C ILE A 49 -12.57 11.25 21.43
N SER A 50 -11.94 10.60 20.44
CA SER A 50 -11.21 9.35 20.65
C SER A 50 -9.83 9.47 20.02
N ARG A 51 -8.82 8.92 20.70
CA ARG A 51 -7.48 8.74 20.12
C ARG A 51 -7.18 7.26 19.98
N TYR A 52 -6.68 6.88 18.82
CA TYR A 52 -6.45 5.49 18.44
C TYR A 52 -4.99 5.27 18.07
N THR A 53 -4.47 4.15 18.54
CA THR A 53 -3.15 3.65 18.14
C THR A 53 -3.20 2.16 17.93
N VAL A 54 -2.57 1.69 16.86
CA VAL A 54 -2.60 0.28 16.50
C VAL A 54 -1.19 -0.24 16.31
N GLN A 55 -0.91 -1.40 16.88
CA GLN A 55 0.29 -2.18 16.59
C GLN A 55 -0.14 -3.56 16.11
N LYS A 56 0.72 -4.18 15.32
CA LYS A 56 0.50 -5.53 14.82
C LYS A 56 1.53 -6.46 15.44
N ASP A 57 1.03 -7.53 16.03
CA ASP A 57 1.83 -8.65 16.50
C ASP A 57 1.84 -9.74 15.42
N TYR A 58 2.98 -10.41 15.26
CA TYR A 58 3.10 -11.57 14.38
C TYR A 58 3.95 -12.62 15.07
N ASN A 59 3.40 -13.82 15.19
CA ASN A 59 4.12 -14.95 15.71
C ASN A 59 4.68 -15.77 14.53
N ARG A 60 6.01 -15.85 14.44
CA ARG A 60 6.71 -16.56 13.37
C ARG A 60 6.54 -18.08 13.43
N GLU A 61 6.30 -18.65 14.61
CA GLU A 61 6.24 -20.10 14.82
C GLU A 61 4.86 -20.67 14.49
N ILE A 62 3.79 -20.03 14.98
CA ILE A 62 2.40 -20.48 14.75
C ILE A 62 1.72 -19.76 13.58
N GLY A 63 2.37 -18.74 13.01
CA GLY A 63 1.76 -17.87 12.01
C GLY A 63 0.65 -16.97 12.58
N GLY A 64 0.08 -16.13 11.72
CA GLY A 64 -1.01 -15.22 12.09
C GLY A 64 -0.55 -13.83 12.51
N GLY A 65 -1.30 -12.81 12.10
CA GLY A 65 -1.06 -11.42 12.47
C GLY A 65 -2.22 -10.88 13.31
N ASN A 66 -1.94 -10.54 14.58
CA ASN A 66 -2.91 -9.95 15.47
C ASN A 66 -2.79 -8.42 15.44
N TYR A 67 -3.92 -7.73 15.33
CA TYR A 67 -3.95 -6.27 15.45
C TYR A 67 -4.38 -5.93 16.87
N LEU A 68 -3.51 -5.21 17.60
CA LEU A 68 -3.82 -4.68 18.93
C LEU A 68 -4.08 -3.18 18.78
N LEU A 69 -5.25 -2.76 19.25
CA LEU A 69 -5.72 -1.39 19.17
C LEU A 69 -5.90 -0.85 20.59
N LEU A 70 -5.27 0.27 20.89
CA LEU A 70 -5.64 1.07 22.05
C LEU A 70 -6.50 2.25 21.61
N LYS A 71 -7.59 2.43 22.36
CA LYS A 71 -8.53 3.55 22.22
C LYS A 71 -8.69 4.19 23.59
N ALA A 72 -8.44 5.49 23.68
CA ALA A 72 -8.84 6.30 24.82
C ALA A 72 -9.82 7.37 24.33
N SER A 73 -10.88 7.58 25.10
CA SER A 73 -11.99 8.46 24.70
C SER A 73 -12.50 9.28 25.87
N CYS A 74 -12.99 10.47 25.56
CA CYS A 74 -13.72 11.32 26.49
C CYS A 74 -14.83 12.08 25.76
N ALA A 75 -15.74 12.70 26.50
CA ALA A 75 -16.64 13.68 25.90
C ALA A 75 -15.81 14.83 25.29
N ALA A 76 -16.25 15.38 24.16
CA ALA A 76 -15.49 16.39 23.42
C ALA A 76 -15.18 17.64 24.27
N ARG A 77 -16.12 18.03 25.14
CA ARG A 77 -15.96 19.14 26.09
C ARG A 77 -14.83 18.94 27.11
N ASP A 78 -14.50 17.71 27.44
CA ASP A 78 -13.49 17.36 28.44
C ASP A 78 -12.11 17.11 27.80
N TYR A 79 -12.03 17.05 26.48
CA TYR A 79 -10.77 16.76 25.78
C TYR A 79 -9.66 17.78 26.05
N PRO A 80 -9.90 19.11 26.09
CA PRO A 80 -8.83 20.07 26.34
C PRO A 80 -8.11 19.86 27.68
N SER A 81 -8.81 19.39 28.72
CA SER A 81 -8.23 19.12 30.04
C SER A 81 -7.62 17.71 30.16
N LEU A 82 -8.02 16.76 29.30
CA LEU A 82 -7.56 15.36 29.32
C LEU A 82 -6.60 14.99 28.17
N ALA A 83 -6.23 15.96 27.34
CA ALA A 83 -5.52 15.70 26.09
C ALA A 83 -4.19 14.95 26.31
N ASN A 84 -3.46 15.30 27.37
CA ASN A 84 -2.17 14.68 27.69
C ASN A 84 -2.35 13.25 28.20
N GLU A 85 -3.30 13.02 29.11
CA GLU A 85 -3.62 11.72 29.68
C GLU A 85 -4.06 10.76 28.58
N ILE A 86 -4.96 11.21 27.69
CA ILE A 86 -5.41 10.44 26.53
C ILE A 86 -4.24 10.13 25.61
N TYR A 87 -3.41 11.13 25.27
CA TYR A 87 -2.25 10.93 24.42
C TYR A 87 -1.28 9.90 25.01
N PHE A 88 -0.83 10.10 26.25
CA PHE A 88 0.12 9.22 26.91
C PHE A 88 -0.43 7.80 27.05
N THR A 89 -1.70 7.65 27.38
CA THR A 89 -2.35 6.33 27.48
C THR A 89 -2.25 5.55 26.17
N VAL A 90 -2.52 6.20 25.03
CA VAL A 90 -2.54 5.50 23.75
C VAL A 90 -1.17 5.38 23.10
N VAL A 91 -0.15 6.16 23.49
CA VAL A 91 1.19 6.04 22.88
C VAL A 91 2.21 5.28 23.74
N ASN A 92 2.04 5.25 25.06
CA ASN A 92 2.98 4.59 25.97
C ASN A 92 2.64 3.12 26.20
N TRP A 93 2.54 2.36 25.11
CA TRP A 93 2.38 0.91 25.16
C TRP A 93 3.23 0.24 24.08
N ASN A 94 3.60 -1.01 24.33
CA ASN A 94 4.39 -1.79 23.39
C ASN A 94 4.06 -3.27 23.52
N LEU A 95 4.40 -4.04 22.49
CA LEU A 95 4.23 -5.48 22.45
C LEU A 95 5.53 -6.18 22.84
N LEU A 96 5.45 -7.22 23.69
CA LEU A 96 6.60 -8.01 24.10
C LEU A 96 7.25 -8.78 22.93
N HIS A 97 6.42 -9.26 22.00
CA HIS A 97 6.85 -10.00 20.81
C HIS A 97 6.58 -9.22 19.52
N ARG A 98 6.78 -7.90 19.56
CA ARG A 98 6.57 -7.05 18.39
C ARG A 98 7.35 -7.60 17.19
N SER A 99 6.63 -8.00 16.15
CA SER A 99 7.29 -8.40 14.92
C SER A 99 7.93 -7.19 14.23
N ASN A 100 9.20 -7.34 13.86
CA ASN A 100 9.91 -6.38 13.00
C ASN A 100 9.35 -6.38 11.58
N LEU A 101 8.62 -7.43 11.22
CA LEU A 101 7.86 -7.53 9.98
C LEU A 101 6.39 -7.24 10.32
N ALA A 102 5.89 -6.06 9.95
CA ALA A 102 4.46 -5.73 10.07
C ALA A 102 3.54 -6.60 9.16
N MET A 103 4.04 -7.74 8.67
CA MET A 103 3.35 -8.69 7.80
C MET A 103 2.69 -9.79 8.63
N ALA A 104 1.49 -10.21 8.23
CA ALA A 104 0.86 -11.41 8.77
C ALA A 104 1.25 -12.66 7.94
N GLU A 105 2.00 -12.45 6.87
CA GLU A 105 2.38 -13.45 5.88
C GLU A 105 3.90 -13.46 5.72
N LEU A 106 4.44 -14.64 5.43
CA LEU A 106 5.85 -14.80 5.05
C LEU A 106 6.11 -14.08 3.72
N LEU A 107 7.32 -13.57 3.56
CA LEU A 107 7.76 -12.98 2.29
C LEU A 107 8.59 -14.01 1.52
N THR A 108 8.34 -14.11 0.21
CA THR A 108 9.13 -14.88 -0.74
C THR A 108 9.91 -13.93 -1.64
N SER A 109 11.10 -14.34 -2.06
CA SER A 109 11.92 -13.57 -3.00
C SER A 109 11.53 -13.89 -4.43
N VAL A 110 11.43 -12.85 -5.27
CA VAL A 110 11.34 -12.94 -6.72
C VAL A 110 12.68 -12.52 -7.28
N ASN A 111 13.39 -13.47 -7.91
CA ASN A 111 14.68 -13.22 -8.53
C ASN A 111 14.45 -12.79 -9.98
N LEU A 112 15.00 -11.63 -10.36
CA LEU A 112 14.98 -11.13 -11.73
C LEU A 112 16.17 -11.71 -12.52
N ASP A 113 17.38 -11.71 -11.94
CA ASP A 113 18.60 -12.25 -12.58
C ASP A 113 19.74 -12.63 -11.60
N GLY A 114 19.40 -13.08 -10.39
CA GLY A 114 20.37 -13.56 -9.39
C GLY A 114 20.91 -12.45 -8.48
N GLU A 115 21.34 -11.31 -9.03
CA GLU A 115 21.72 -10.12 -8.24
C GLU A 115 20.55 -9.14 -8.06
N ASN A 116 19.60 -9.12 -9.00
CA ASN A 116 18.40 -8.30 -8.93
C ASN A 116 17.22 -9.09 -8.38
N ALA A 117 16.56 -8.55 -7.36
CA ALA A 117 15.45 -9.21 -6.68
C ALA A 117 14.55 -8.23 -5.94
N PHE A 118 13.34 -8.68 -5.62
CA PHE A 118 12.44 -8.04 -4.66
C PHE A 118 11.65 -9.11 -3.90
N LYS A 119 10.83 -8.70 -2.94
CA LYS A 119 9.99 -9.61 -2.16
C LYS A 119 8.50 -9.40 -2.43
N ILE A 120 7.73 -10.47 -2.29
CA ILE A 120 6.26 -10.46 -2.32
C ILE A 120 5.71 -11.29 -1.15
N PRO A 121 4.44 -11.11 -0.75
CA PRO A 121 3.80 -12.02 0.19
C PRO A 121 3.70 -13.44 -0.39
N ALA A 122 3.82 -14.46 0.45
CA ALA A 122 3.82 -15.87 0.03
C ALA A 122 2.50 -16.33 -0.64
N SER A 123 1.41 -15.58 -0.45
CA SER A 123 0.10 -15.81 -1.10
C SER A 123 0.02 -15.24 -2.52
N TRP A 124 1.05 -14.52 -2.98
CA TRP A 124 1.12 -13.91 -4.29
C TRP A 124 2.07 -14.69 -5.21
N HIS A 125 1.82 -14.60 -6.51
CA HIS A 125 2.61 -15.31 -7.52
C HIS A 125 3.22 -14.32 -8.50
N ALA A 126 4.49 -14.51 -8.83
CA ALA A 126 5.19 -13.71 -9.83
C ALA A 126 5.47 -14.55 -11.08
N SER A 127 5.24 -13.97 -12.26
CA SER A 127 5.47 -14.61 -13.55
C SER A 127 6.08 -13.62 -14.54
N VAL A 128 7.13 -14.06 -15.24
CA VAL A 128 7.72 -13.30 -16.35
C VAL A 128 6.86 -13.55 -17.58
N ILE A 129 6.32 -12.50 -18.18
CA ILE A 129 5.42 -12.61 -19.34
C ILE A 129 6.02 -11.99 -20.62
N ALA A 130 7.06 -11.16 -20.48
CA ALA A 130 7.91 -10.72 -21.57
C ALA A 130 9.32 -10.41 -21.03
N GLU A 131 10.30 -10.24 -21.92
CA GLU A 131 11.69 -9.94 -21.56
C GLU A 131 11.81 -8.75 -20.58
N ASN A 132 10.96 -7.74 -20.77
CA ASN A 132 10.98 -6.54 -19.97
C ASN A 132 9.75 -6.37 -19.06
N ARG A 133 8.93 -7.42 -18.89
CA ARG A 133 7.67 -7.36 -18.16
C ARG A 133 7.42 -8.58 -17.29
N LEU A 134 7.13 -8.31 -16.03
CA LEU A 134 6.73 -9.28 -15.03
C LEU A 134 5.35 -8.92 -14.47
N ILE A 135 4.55 -9.92 -14.13
CA ILE A 135 3.29 -9.76 -13.42
C ILE A 135 3.42 -10.38 -12.04
N VAL A 136 2.90 -9.70 -11.02
CA VAL A 136 2.62 -10.28 -9.69
C VAL A 136 1.11 -10.27 -9.47
N ASP A 137 0.48 -11.43 -9.34
CA ASP A 137 -0.96 -11.54 -9.18
C ASP A 137 -1.37 -12.16 -7.83
N HIS A 138 -2.57 -11.76 -7.40
CA HIS A 138 -3.21 -12.26 -6.19
C HIS A 138 -4.49 -13.00 -6.55
N THR A 139 -4.33 -14.29 -6.77
CA THR A 139 -5.43 -15.18 -7.13
C THR A 139 -5.72 -16.12 -5.95
N ILE A 140 -6.95 -16.09 -5.44
CA ILE A 140 -7.44 -16.98 -4.37
C ILE A 140 -8.63 -17.74 -4.93
N ASP A 141 -8.62 -19.07 -4.80
CA ASP A 141 -9.70 -19.96 -5.27
C ASP A 141 -10.13 -19.69 -6.73
N GLY A 142 -9.15 -19.37 -7.60
CA GLY A 142 -9.37 -19.09 -9.02
C GLY A 142 -9.91 -17.68 -9.33
N VAL A 143 -10.08 -16.83 -8.32
CA VAL A 143 -10.53 -15.43 -8.48
C VAL A 143 -9.33 -14.49 -8.32
N ASN A 144 -9.08 -13.65 -9.33
CA ASN A 144 -8.06 -12.62 -9.27
C ASN A 144 -8.59 -11.38 -8.53
N TYR A 145 -7.88 -10.96 -7.49
CA TYR A 145 -8.24 -9.80 -6.66
C TYR A 145 -7.36 -8.58 -6.92
N GLY A 146 -6.27 -8.74 -7.65
CA GLY A 146 -5.31 -7.71 -7.96
C GLY A 146 -4.15 -8.23 -8.80
N VAL A 147 -3.64 -7.36 -9.66
CA VAL A 147 -2.50 -7.59 -10.53
C VAL A 147 -1.56 -6.41 -10.41
N ILE A 148 -0.26 -6.71 -10.28
CA ILE A 148 0.81 -5.73 -10.31
C ILE A 148 1.63 -5.99 -11.58
N ASN A 149 1.63 -5.04 -12.52
CA ASN A 149 2.48 -5.09 -13.69
C ASN A 149 3.79 -4.36 -13.40
N PHE A 150 4.91 -5.02 -13.66
CA PHE A 150 6.23 -4.45 -13.50
C PHE A 150 6.96 -4.47 -14.84
N CYS A 151 7.17 -3.28 -15.41
CA CYS A 151 7.91 -3.08 -16.65
C CYS A 151 9.28 -2.45 -16.37
N PHE A 152 10.27 -2.88 -17.14
CA PHE A 152 11.65 -2.40 -17.10
C PHE A 152 12.05 -1.82 -18.46
N TYR A 153 12.72 -0.68 -18.47
CA TYR A 153 13.16 -0.02 -19.70
C TYR A 153 14.57 0.53 -19.52
N SER A 154 15.46 0.26 -20.48
CA SER A 154 16.81 0.86 -20.46
C SER A 154 16.74 2.38 -20.64
N GLY A 155 17.75 3.09 -20.13
CA GLY A 155 17.91 4.53 -20.37
C GLY A 155 18.10 4.94 -21.84
N THR A 156 18.35 3.96 -22.73
CA THR A 156 18.36 4.17 -24.19
C THR A 156 16.97 4.13 -24.83
N VAL A 157 15.98 3.54 -24.15
CA VAL A 157 14.60 3.38 -24.64
C VAL A 157 13.67 4.40 -23.98
N CYS A 158 13.84 4.65 -22.68
CA CYS A 158 13.10 5.64 -21.92
C CYS A 158 14.05 6.71 -21.37
N HIS A 159 13.67 7.98 -21.49
CA HIS A 159 14.49 9.10 -21.03
C HIS A 159 13.84 9.87 -19.87
N SER A 160 12.55 9.63 -19.62
CA SER A 160 11.76 10.30 -18.59
C SER A 160 10.76 9.35 -17.92
N ALA A 161 10.12 9.81 -16.83
CA ALA A 161 9.03 9.08 -16.18
C ALA A 161 7.78 9.05 -17.08
N GLU A 162 7.55 10.13 -17.82
CA GLU A 162 6.47 10.28 -18.80
C GLU A 162 6.63 9.27 -19.94
N ASP A 163 7.84 9.09 -20.48
CA ASP A 163 8.12 8.10 -21.52
C ASP A 163 7.81 6.67 -21.04
N ALA A 164 8.22 6.36 -19.80
CA ALA A 164 7.97 5.06 -19.19
C ALA A 164 6.46 4.81 -18.98
N PHE A 165 5.72 5.85 -18.57
CA PHE A 165 4.26 5.79 -18.46
C PHE A 165 3.59 5.57 -19.82
N GLU A 166 3.95 6.37 -20.83
CA GLU A 166 3.35 6.28 -22.16
C GLU A 166 3.61 4.92 -22.81
N LYS A 167 4.85 4.43 -22.78
CA LYS A 167 5.18 3.10 -23.33
C LYS A 167 4.48 1.98 -22.60
N SER A 168 4.39 2.06 -21.26
CA SER A 168 3.71 1.04 -20.48
C SER A 168 2.23 1.01 -20.81
N THR A 169 1.57 2.18 -20.85
CA THR A 169 0.12 2.31 -21.06
C THR A 169 -0.30 2.18 -22.52
N GLN A 170 0.63 2.27 -23.48
CA GLN A 170 0.35 2.04 -24.90
C GLN A 170 -0.30 0.67 -25.16
N ARG A 171 0.02 -0.35 -24.35
CA ARG A 171 -0.57 -1.70 -24.49
C ARG A 171 -2.11 -1.71 -24.42
N PHE A 172 -2.70 -0.78 -23.66
CA PHE A 172 -4.15 -0.66 -23.55
C PHE A 172 -4.80 -0.12 -24.83
N ARG A 173 -4.07 0.72 -25.57
CA ARG A 173 -4.52 1.21 -26.87
C ARG A 173 -4.34 0.16 -27.96
N ASP A 174 -3.25 -0.60 -27.90
CA ASP A 174 -2.81 -1.44 -29.01
C ASP A 174 -3.33 -2.89 -28.95
N HIS A 175 -3.55 -3.44 -27.74
CA HIS A 175 -3.84 -4.87 -27.56
C HIS A 175 -5.10 -5.15 -26.73
N GLU A 176 -5.55 -4.20 -25.91
CA GLU A 176 -6.70 -4.37 -25.00
C GLU A 176 -7.79 -3.34 -25.34
N HIS A 177 -8.30 -3.35 -26.58
CA HIS A 177 -9.26 -2.34 -27.08
C HIS A 177 -10.56 -2.23 -26.27
N SER A 178 -10.92 -3.25 -25.49
CA SER A 178 -12.08 -3.27 -24.60
C SER A 178 -11.83 -2.58 -23.26
N VAL A 179 -10.59 -2.18 -22.98
CA VAL A 179 -10.14 -1.61 -21.71
C VAL A 179 -9.74 -0.15 -21.93
N THR A 180 -10.24 0.73 -21.07
CA THR A 180 -9.85 2.14 -21.07
C THR A 180 -9.26 2.52 -19.72
N LEU A 181 -8.08 3.14 -19.77
CA LEU A 181 -7.42 3.75 -18.62
C LEU A 181 -7.70 5.26 -18.61
N VAL A 182 -8.24 5.75 -17.50
CA VAL A 182 -8.33 7.18 -17.21
C VAL A 182 -7.48 7.44 -15.97
N ALA A 183 -6.30 8.03 -16.18
CA ALA A 183 -5.35 8.34 -15.12
C ALA A 183 -5.20 9.86 -14.94
N ASN A 184 -4.94 10.27 -13.70
CA ASN A 184 -4.52 11.62 -13.38
C ASN A 184 -3.09 11.87 -13.91
N GLU A 185 -2.69 13.14 -13.92
CA GLU A 185 -1.31 13.52 -14.23
C GLU A 185 -0.31 12.87 -13.26
N LEU A 186 0.92 12.63 -13.76
CA LEU A 186 2.02 12.15 -12.94
C LEU A 186 2.44 13.23 -11.95
N GLU A 187 2.53 12.85 -10.68
CA GLU A 187 2.99 13.72 -9.60
C GLU A 187 4.25 13.15 -8.93
N PRO A 188 5.27 13.98 -8.63
CA PRO A 188 6.42 13.55 -7.86
C PRO A 188 6.02 13.31 -6.40
N ILE A 189 6.57 12.25 -5.79
CA ILE A 189 6.38 11.95 -4.37
C ILE A 189 7.72 11.83 -3.63
N PRO A 190 7.77 12.17 -2.34
CA PRO A 190 8.96 11.92 -1.53
C PRO A 190 9.32 10.44 -1.51
N ASN A 191 10.60 10.12 -1.73
CA ASN A 191 11.09 8.76 -1.63
C ASN A 191 11.50 8.41 -0.19
N ASP A 192 10.49 8.16 0.65
CA ASP A 192 10.68 7.61 2.00
C ASP A 192 10.60 6.06 2.01
N ILE A 193 10.54 5.44 0.83
CA ILE A 193 10.29 4.01 0.65
C ILE A 193 11.62 3.24 0.59
N ASN A 194 12.47 3.60 -0.36
CA ASN A 194 13.75 2.94 -0.60
C ASN A 194 14.69 3.91 -1.33
N ALA A 195 15.76 4.33 -0.66
CA ALA A 195 16.69 5.33 -1.16
C ALA A 195 17.34 4.95 -2.51
N ALA A 196 17.43 3.65 -2.84
CA ALA A 196 17.98 3.18 -4.12
C ALA A 196 17.12 3.53 -5.34
N LEU A 197 15.84 3.88 -5.14
CA LEU A 197 14.91 4.16 -6.24
C LEU A 197 15.04 5.58 -6.81
N GLY A 198 15.87 6.46 -6.23
CA GLY A 198 16.00 7.83 -6.69
C GLY A 198 14.68 8.62 -6.57
N SER A 199 14.34 9.41 -7.60
CA SER A 199 13.08 10.16 -7.67
C SER A 199 11.91 9.24 -8.02
N LEU A 200 10.81 9.35 -7.28
CA LEU A 200 9.56 8.62 -7.54
C LEU A 200 8.48 9.58 -8.05
N SER A 201 7.75 9.12 -9.06
CA SER A 201 6.49 9.70 -9.51
C SER A 201 5.37 8.69 -9.35
N THR A 202 4.16 9.15 -9.10
CA THR A 202 2.95 8.30 -9.03
C THR A 202 1.83 8.93 -9.84
N CYS A 203 0.86 8.12 -10.25
CA CYS A 203 -0.47 8.62 -10.59
C CYS A 203 -1.52 7.59 -10.18
N THR A 204 -2.77 8.02 -10.10
CA THR A 204 -3.93 7.18 -9.79
C THR A 204 -4.99 7.35 -10.85
N GLY A 205 -5.90 6.39 -10.98
CA GLY A 205 -6.94 6.44 -12.00
C GLY A 205 -7.98 5.34 -11.86
N GLU A 206 -8.75 5.18 -12.92
CA GLU A 206 -9.67 4.06 -13.10
C GLU A 206 -9.35 3.29 -14.37
N PHE A 207 -9.38 1.96 -14.23
CA PHE A 207 -9.55 1.03 -15.32
C PHE A 207 -11.02 0.71 -15.48
N TYR A 208 -11.56 0.80 -16.69
CA TYR A 208 -12.90 0.33 -16.99
C TYR A 208 -12.97 -0.45 -18.30
N SER A 209 -13.85 -1.45 -18.32
CA SER A 209 -14.22 -2.18 -19.53
C SER A 209 -15.73 -2.38 -19.53
N ASP A 210 -16.39 -1.84 -20.56
CA ASP A 210 -17.84 -2.01 -20.73
C ASP A 210 -18.18 -3.45 -21.15
N GLU A 211 -17.30 -4.09 -21.93
CA GLU A 211 -17.45 -5.47 -22.39
C GLU A 211 -17.39 -6.44 -21.20
N GLU A 212 -16.38 -6.31 -20.34
CA GLU A 212 -16.19 -7.16 -19.17
C GLU A 212 -17.03 -6.71 -17.96
N LYS A 213 -17.74 -5.58 -18.07
CA LYS A 213 -18.46 -4.90 -16.97
C LYS A 213 -17.56 -4.70 -15.75
N MET A 214 -16.30 -4.34 -16.01
CA MET A 214 -15.27 -4.20 -15.01
C MET A 214 -15.01 -2.72 -14.72
N ARG A 215 -14.86 -2.40 -13.44
CA ARG A 215 -14.18 -1.19 -12.98
C ARG A 215 -13.16 -1.57 -11.92
N ALA A 216 -11.95 -1.06 -12.07
CA ALA A 216 -10.84 -1.33 -11.16
C ALA A 216 -10.10 -0.04 -10.80
N PHE A 217 -9.58 -0.02 -9.58
CA PHE A 217 -8.65 1.00 -9.13
C PHE A 217 -7.32 0.84 -9.84
N TYR A 218 -6.74 1.96 -10.28
CA TYR A 218 -5.41 2.02 -10.86
C TYR A 218 -4.49 2.91 -10.03
N GLN A 219 -3.26 2.46 -9.85
CA GLN A 219 -2.16 3.29 -9.37
C GLN A 219 -0.83 2.84 -9.98
N SER A 220 0.00 3.77 -10.42
CA SER A 220 1.36 3.46 -10.88
C SER A 220 2.42 4.21 -10.10
N TYR A 221 3.59 3.60 -9.97
CA TYR A 221 4.83 4.18 -9.46
C TYR A 221 5.90 4.09 -10.53
N ILE A 222 6.62 5.18 -10.76
CA ILE A 222 7.65 5.29 -11.78
C ILE A 222 8.90 5.86 -11.16
N PHE A 223 10.04 5.24 -11.42
CA PHE A 223 11.32 5.65 -10.87
C PHE A 223 12.47 5.17 -11.75
N ASN A 224 13.64 5.77 -11.56
CA ASN A 224 14.87 5.34 -12.21
C ASN A 224 15.80 4.72 -11.16
N CYS A 225 16.13 3.45 -11.33
CA CYS A 225 17.06 2.75 -10.45
C CYS A 225 18.29 2.34 -11.27
N SER A 226 19.44 2.94 -10.97
CA SER A 226 20.73 2.61 -11.62
C SER A 226 20.69 2.72 -13.17
N GLY A 227 19.96 3.68 -13.73
CA GLY A 227 19.85 3.87 -15.18
C GLY A 227 18.77 3.04 -15.86
N LEU A 228 18.04 2.21 -15.11
CA LEU A 228 16.88 1.46 -15.56
C LEU A 228 15.59 2.17 -15.13
N TRP A 229 14.75 2.53 -16.09
CA TRP A 229 13.42 3.06 -15.83
C TRP A 229 12.46 1.92 -15.49
N CYS A 230 11.83 2.06 -14.34
CA CYS A 230 10.93 1.08 -13.76
C CYS A 230 9.53 1.66 -13.70
N TYR A 231 8.54 0.90 -14.17
CA TYR A 231 7.13 1.21 -14.07
C TYR A 231 6.43 0.08 -13.32
N VAL A 232 5.85 0.39 -12.16
CA VAL A 232 5.09 -0.55 -11.33
C VAL A 232 3.65 -0.08 -11.28
N GLU A 233 2.76 -0.82 -11.90
CA GLU A 233 1.32 -0.56 -11.91
C GLU A 233 0.59 -1.56 -11.02
N LEU A 234 -0.37 -1.07 -10.24
CA LEU A 234 -1.39 -1.86 -9.58
C LEU A 234 -2.75 -1.64 -10.26
N VAL A 235 -3.37 -2.74 -10.66
CA VAL A 235 -4.78 -2.82 -11.04
C VAL A 235 -5.50 -3.75 -10.08
N GLY A 236 -6.58 -3.30 -9.45
CA GLY A 236 -7.32 -4.16 -8.54
C GLY A 236 -8.61 -3.56 -8.02
N GLN A 237 -9.20 -4.20 -7.01
CA GLN A 237 -10.46 -3.76 -6.44
C GLN A 237 -10.37 -2.37 -5.80
N HIS A 238 -11.42 -1.56 -5.97
CA HIS A 238 -11.59 -0.35 -5.18
C HIS A 238 -11.71 -0.66 -3.69
N ARG A 239 -11.30 0.31 -2.88
CA ARG A 239 -11.52 0.29 -1.44
C ARG A 239 -13.02 0.11 -1.15
N ASN A 240 -13.33 -0.89 -0.34
CA ASN A 240 -14.69 -1.20 0.10
C ASN A 240 -14.69 -1.70 1.53
N ASP A 241 -15.87 -1.76 2.15
CA ASP A 241 -16.03 -2.16 3.56
C ASP A 241 -16.14 -3.68 3.75
N LYS A 242 -16.35 -4.43 2.66
CA LYS A 242 -16.67 -5.87 2.71
C LYS A 242 -15.44 -6.77 2.72
N SER A 243 -14.33 -6.34 2.15
CA SER A 243 -13.14 -7.17 1.93
C SER A 243 -11.86 -6.35 1.97
N TYR A 244 -10.71 -6.95 2.28
CA TYR A 244 -9.42 -6.25 2.43
C TYR A 244 -8.51 -6.30 1.18
N HIS A 245 -9.05 -6.64 0.01
CA HIS A 245 -8.25 -6.85 -1.20
C HIS A 245 -7.52 -5.58 -1.63
N PHE A 246 -8.18 -4.41 -1.59
CA PHE A 246 -7.52 -3.13 -1.87
C PHE A 246 -6.28 -2.91 -0.98
N GLU A 247 -6.43 -3.07 0.34
CA GLU A 247 -5.31 -2.87 1.27
C GLU A 247 -4.22 -3.96 1.16
N ALA A 248 -4.59 -5.18 0.75
CA ALA A 248 -3.63 -6.24 0.47
C ALA A 248 -2.80 -5.90 -0.78
N ASN A 249 -3.46 -5.48 -1.85
CA ASN A 249 -2.84 -5.11 -3.11
C ASN A 249 -1.88 -3.94 -2.96
N LYS A 250 -2.34 -2.85 -2.35
CA LYS A 250 -1.50 -1.69 -2.05
C LYS A 250 -0.27 -2.10 -1.23
N ARG A 251 -0.45 -2.96 -0.23
CA ARG A 251 0.66 -3.42 0.61
C ARG A 251 1.66 -4.25 -0.18
N CYS A 252 1.24 -5.08 -1.14
CA CYS A 252 2.15 -5.84 -1.97
C CYS A 252 3.06 -4.91 -2.80
N VAL A 253 2.51 -3.86 -3.41
CA VAL A 253 3.31 -2.84 -4.11
C VAL A 253 4.31 -2.18 -3.18
N GLU A 254 3.89 -1.76 -1.98
CA GLU A 254 4.79 -1.16 -0.98
C GLU A 254 5.95 -2.10 -0.61
N ILE A 255 5.73 -3.41 -0.52
CA ILE A 255 6.79 -4.40 -0.25
C ILE A 255 7.75 -4.47 -1.43
N ILE A 256 7.23 -4.58 -2.66
CA ILE A 256 8.04 -4.66 -3.87
C ILE A 256 8.97 -3.44 -3.90
N LEU A 257 8.43 -2.22 -3.81
CA LEU A 257 9.22 -1.00 -3.84
C LEU A 257 10.25 -0.92 -2.69
N ALA A 258 9.84 -1.29 -1.46
CA ALA A 258 10.72 -1.22 -0.29
C ALA A 258 11.85 -2.25 -0.31
N THR A 259 11.69 -3.35 -1.05
CA THR A 259 12.66 -4.47 -1.07
C THR A 259 13.36 -4.63 -2.41
N LEU A 260 13.03 -3.80 -3.39
CA LEU A 260 13.63 -3.83 -4.71
C LEU A 260 15.11 -3.51 -4.63
N ASN A 261 15.89 -4.41 -5.20
CA ASN A 261 17.32 -4.26 -5.39
C ASN A 261 17.64 -4.49 -6.87
N ILE A 262 18.17 -3.46 -7.52
CA ILE A 262 18.63 -3.51 -8.91
C ILE A 262 20.07 -2.98 -8.98
N ASN A 263 20.99 -3.89 -9.21
CA ASN A 263 22.38 -3.65 -9.52
C ASN A 263 22.56 -3.73 -11.05
N VAL A 264 22.57 -2.57 -11.71
CA VAL A 264 22.96 -2.50 -13.12
C VAL A 264 24.49 -2.47 -13.17
N LYS A 265 25.10 -3.48 -13.79
CA LYS A 265 26.55 -3.55 -14.05
C LYS A 265 26.94 -2.70 -15.24
#